data_AF-A0A413ZQW5-F1
#
_entry.id   AF-A0A413ZQW5-F1
#
_cell.length_a   1.000
_cell.length_b   1.000
_cell.length_c   1.000
_cell.angle_alpha   90.00
_cell.angle_beta   90.00
_cell.angle_gamma   90.00
#
_symmetry.space_group_name_H-M   'P 1'
#
loop_
_entity.id
_entity.type
_entity.pdbx_description
1 polymer ?
#
loop_
_entity_poly.entity_id
_entity_poly.type
_entity_poly.pdbx_seq_one_letter_code
_entity_poly.pdbx_strand_id
1 'polypeptide(L)'
;MEQVERKLQEKFQTFIHKTVVYSRHKKRIMKEERPTISGLIFVKGECCHEIQAFLDRYLPGLHLVKDYYTRKIVTIPSSQMFPFMKISEIDADKVRFMPNSLGHYAFGHTRIVVTSGLLAGLEGYIIRIAREKRLVTSIGNMTIAISGINKESFENAEEYVNLRKEQQGEKVFPNTAIFTPEQIRVNNCFFEPQNRIDVLAIAKSLDKCILQAESLIMSHEYVKAIEIAVCILEEIGCRMFHDGKQMRVDRIKDVINAMCNNTIRILSTIETLPGISAEIKERIDTERQSLFIRFPFLPLSIK
;
A
#
# COMPACT_ATOMS: atom_id res chain seq x y z
N MET A 1 36.15 4.67 -7.11
CA MET A 1 34.75 4.46 -6.68
C MET A 1 34.37 2.99 -6.67
N GLU A 2 34.66 2.22 -7.72
CA GLU A 2 34.23 0.81 -7.82
C GLU A 2 34.75 -0.10 -6.70
N GLN A 3 36.00 0.10 -6.23
CA GLN A 3 36.54 -0.62 -5.07
C GLN A 3 35.83 -0.26 -3.75
N VAL A 4 35.44 1.00 -3.60
CA VAL A 4 34.72 1.53 -2.43
C VAL A 4 33.31 0.94 -2.39
N GLU A 5 32.62 0.96 -3.53
CA GLU A 5 31.29 0.37 -3.69
C GLU A 5 31.31 -1.13 -3.37
N ARG A 6 32.24 -1.89 -3.96
CA ARG A 6 32.39 -3.32 -3.67
C ARG A 6 32.56 -3.61 -2.18
N LYS A 7 33.38 -2.82 -1.48
CA LYS A 7 33.63 -3.01 -0.06
C LYS A 7 32.39 -2.68 0.78
N LEU A 8 31.64 -1.64 0.42
CA LEU A 8 30.38 -1.31 1.07
C LEU A 8 29.32 -2.39 0.85
N GLN A 9 29.25 -2.98 -0.35
CA GLN A 9 28.32 -4.05 -0.70
C GLN A 9 28.52 -5.36 0.07
N GLU A 10 29.69 -5.56 0.71
CA GLU A 10 29.91 -6.70 1.60
C GLU A 10 28.98 -6.69 2.82
N LYS A 11 28.55 -5.50 3.26
CA LYS A 11 27.74 -5.32 4.48
C LYS A 11 26.44 -4.54 4.28
N PHE A 12 26.42 -3.61 3.34
CA PHE A 12 25.31 -2.68 3.17
C PHE A 12 24.77 -2.68 1.74
N GLN A 13 23.47 -2.43 1.59
CA GLN A 13 22.88 -2.20 0.28
C GLN A 13 23.26 -0.79 -0.20
N THR A 14 23.85 -0.70 -1.38
CA THR A 14 24.27 0.58 -1.98
C THR A 14 23.47 0.89 -3.24
N PHE A 15 23.42 2.17 -3.58
CA PHE A 15 22.86 2.65 -4.84
C PHE A 15 23.70 3.80 -5.39
N ILE A 16 24.02 3.74 -6.69
CA ILE A 16 24.72 4.79 -7.43
C ILE A 16 23.89 5.12 -8.66
N HIS A 17 23.39 6.34 -8.72
CA HIS A 17 22.69 6.81 -9.92
C HIS A 17 23.71 7.04 -11.05
N LYS A 18 23.48 6.39 -12.21
CA LYS A 18 24.34 6.49 -13.39
C LYS A 18 23.59 7.19 -14.52
N THR A 19 24.31 7.97 -15.31
CA THR A 19 23.81 8.56 -16.56
C THR A 19 24.65 8.03 -17.71
N VAL A 20 24.00 7.82 -18.85
CA VAL A 20 24.66 7.46 -20.09
C VAL A 20 25.29 8.70 -20.71
N VAL A 21 26.60 8.66 -20.94
CA VAL A 21 27.35 9.67 -21.68
C VAL A 21 27.77 9.07 -23.03
N TYR A 22 27.51 9.81 -24.10
CA TYR A 22 27.97 9.45 -25.44
C TYR A 22 29.31 10.14 -25.71
N SER A 23 30.39 9.37 -25.76
CA SER A 23 31.72 9.88 -26.08
C SER A 23 32.15 9.42 -27.47
N ARG A 24 32.72 10.34 -28.26
CA ARG A 24 33.26 10.02 -29.57
C ARG A 24 34.72 9.62 -29.45
N HIS A 25 35.00 8.32 -29.56
CA HIS A 25 36.36 7.82 -29.69
C HIS A 25 36.63 7.47 -31.16
N LYS A 26 37.48 8.27 -31.82
CA LYS A 26 37.78 8.19 -33.25
C LYS A 26 36.49 8.31 -34.12
N LYS A 27 36.15 7.24 -34.86
CA LYS A 27 34.98 7.13 -35.76
C LYS A 27 33.80 6.38 -35.15
N ARG A 28 33.86 5.93 -33.88
CA ARG A 28 32.76 5.22 -33.22
C ARG A 28 32.21 6.05 -32.06
N ILE A 29 30.88 6.07 -31.95
CA ILE A 29 30.18 6.61 -30.78
C ILE A 29 30.18 5.49 -29.73
N MET A 30 30.80 5.74 -28.58
CA MET A 30 30.76 4.83 -27.45
C MET A 30 29.73 5.31 -26.44
N LYS A 31 28.88 4.37 -26.00
CA LYS A 31 27.91 4.56 -24.93
C LYS A 31 28.58 4.12 -23.63
N GLU A 32 28.82 5.05 -22.71
CA GLU A 32 29.39 4.75 -21.40
C GLU A 32 28.44 5.16 -20.28
N GLU A 33 28.22 4.29 -19.30
CA GLU A 33 27.50 4.63 -18.08
C GLU A 33 28.47 5.18 -17.05
N ARG A 34 28.22 6.40 -16.58
CA ARG A 34 29.04 7.06 -15.56
C ARG A 34 28.16 7.54 -14.41
N PRO A 35 28.66 7.54 -13.16
CA PRO A 35 27.93 8.13 -12.04
C PRO A 35 27.53 9.57 -12.37
N THR A 36 26.25 9.90 -12.19
CA THR A 36 25.71 11.23 -12.53
C THR A 36 26.32 12.31 -11.67
N ILE A 37 26.59 11.97 -10.40
CA ILE A 37 27.33 12.81 -9.46
C ILE A 37 28.55 12.00 -9.02
N SER A 38 29.73 12.50 -9.36
CA SER A 38 30.99 11.84 -8.96
C SER A 38 31.15 11.89 -7.45
N GLY A 39 31.51 10.76 -6.84
CA GLY A 39 31.81 10.66 -5.41
C GLY A 39 30.60 10.49 -4.49
N LEU A 40 29.37 10.42 -5.02
CA LEU A 40 28.16 10.19 -4.23
C LEU A 40 27.74 8.71 -4.30
N ILE A 41 27.62 8.06 -3.14
CA ILE A 41 27.09 6.70 -3.00
C ILE A 41 26.01 6.74 -1.93
N PHE A 42 24.81 6.25 -2.28
CA PHE A 42 23.74 6.09 -1.30
C PHE A 42 23.92 4.74 -0.61
N VAL A 43 23.88 4.73 0.72
CA VAL A 43 24.03 3.53 1.54
C VAL A 43 22.79 3.39 2.39
N LYS A 44 22.16 2.22 2.35
CA LYS A 44 21.01 1.89 3.19
C LYS A 44 21.50 1.26 4.48
N GLY A 45 21.00 1.77 5.61
CA GLY A 45 21.16 1.15 6.92
C GLY A 45 20.27 1.81 7.95
N GLU A 46 20.09 1.12 9.07
CA GLU A 46 19.23 1.56 10.18
C GLU A 46 19.98 2.50 11.14
N CYS A 47 21.31 2.35 11.25
CA CYS A 47 22.15 3.13 12.14
C CYS A 47 23.30 3.80 11.38
N CYS A 48 23.33 5.13 11.38
CA CYS A 48 24.39 5.91 10.72
C CYS A 48 25.76 5.76 11.39
N HIS A 49 25.80 5.52 12.71
CA HIS A 49 27.04 5.28 13.44
C HIS A 49 27.73 3.97 13.03
N GLU A 50 26.94 2.93 12.75
CA GLU A 50 27.49 1.65 12.29
C GLU A 50 28.13 1.78 10.91
N ILE A 51 27.48 2.52 10.00
CA ILE A 51 28.01 2.78 8.67
C ILE A 51 29.29 3.63 8.79
N GLN A 52 29.30 4.68 9.61
CA GLN A 52 30.49 5.51 9.79
C GLN A 52 31.65 4.70 10.41
N ALA A 53 31.40 3.87 11.43
CA ALA A 53 32.42 3.01 12.02
C ALA A 53 33.00 2.00 11.02
N PHE A 54 32.18 1.49 10.10
CA PHE A 54 32.64 0.64 9.01
C PHE A 54 33.54 1.42 8.04
N LEU A 55 33.14 2.64 7.66
CA LEU A 55 33.95 3.52 6.82
C LEU A 55 35.30 3.83 7.48
N ASP A 56 35.32 4.24 8.73
CA ASP A 56 36.54 4.60 9.46
C ASP A 56 37.53 3.42 9.55
N ARG A 57 37.01 2.19 9.66
CA ARG A 57 37.82 0.97 9.78
C ARG A 57 38.40 0.48 8.46
N TYR A 58 37.61 0.47 7.38
CA TYR A 58 37.98 -0.17 6.12
C TYR A 58 38.27 0.80 4.98
N LEU A 59 37.78 2.03 5.07
CA LEU A 59 37.81 3.06 4.03
C LEU A 59 38.12 4.44 4.65
N PRO A 60 39.28 4.61 5.32
CA PRO A 60 39.63 5.85 6.00
C PRO A 60 39.63 7.04 5.04
N GLY A 61 39.05 8.15 5.47
CA GLY A 61 38.91 9.37 4.67
C GLY A 61 37.56 9.51 3.93
N LEU A 62 36.70 8.49 3.98
CA LEU A 62 35.31 8.59 3.55
C LEU A 62 34.38 8.85 4.74
N HIS A 63 33.48 9.81 4.58
CA HIS A 63 32.54 10.19 5.63
C HIS A 63 31.13 10.31 5.09
N LEU A 64 30.16 10.01 5.95
CA LEU A 64 28.76 10.26 5.66
C LEU A 64 28.53 11.77 5.52
N VAL A 65 27.81 12.14 4.47
CA VAL A 65 27.50 13.54 4.16
C VAL A 65 26.67 14.13 5.30
N LYS A 66 27.04 15.32 5.75
CA LYS A 66 26.32 16.09 6.77
C LYS A 66 25.54 17.22 6.13
N ASP A 67 24.33 17.43 6.60
CA ASP A 67 23.52 18.58 6.25
C ASP A 67 24.22 19.86 6.76
N TYR A 68 24.31 20.87 5.89
CA TYR A 68 25.08 22.09 6.18
C TYR A 68 24.51 22.87 7.37
N TYR A 69 23.19 22.95 7.49
CA TYR A 69 22.49 23.75 8.49
C TYR A 69 22.40 23.05 9.84
N THR A 70 22.07 21.75 9.82
CA THR A 70 21.85 20.96 11.05
C THR A 70 23.11 20.26 11.55
N ARG A 71 24.15 20.15 10.71
CA ARG A 71 25.38 19.37 10.95
C ARG A 71 25.15 17.89 11.24
N LYS A 72 23.93 17.40 11.06
CA LYS A 72 23.55 15.98 11.22
C LYS A 72 23.80 15.22 9.94
N ILE A 73 23.97 13.90 10.04
CA ILE A 73 24.13 13.02 8.89
C ILE A 73 22.84 13.08 8.04
N VAL A 74 23.01 13.31 6.74
CA VAL A 74 21.88 13.34 5.79
C VAL A 74 21.25 11.96 5.74
N THR A 75 19.97 11.89 6.10
CA THR A 75 19.19 10.65 6.07
C THR A 75 18.03 10.85 5.11
N ILE A 76 17.95 10.00 4.09
CA ILE A 76 16.88 10.04 3.09
C ILE A 76 15.85 8.97 3.47
N PRO A 77 14.58 9.34 3.74
CA PRO A 77 13.55 8.37 4.03
C PRO A 77 13.38 7.37 2.89
N SER A 78 13.12 6.10 3.25
CA SER A 78 12.82 5.05 2.26
C SER A 78 11.64 5.43 1.35
N SER A 79 10.65 6.15 1.88
CA SER A 79 9.51 6.68 1.11
C SER A 79 9.90 7.64 0.00
N GLN A 80 11.08 8.28 0.07
CA GLN A 80 11.60 9.17 -0.98
C GLN A 80 12.60 8.44 -1.88
N MET A 81 13.49 7.62 -1.28
CA MET A 81 14.54 6.94 -2.02
C MET A 81 14.00 5.85 -2.95
N PHE A 82 13.00 5.05 -2.53
CA PHE A 82 12.45 3.98 -3.36
C PHE A 82 11.79 4.50 -4.64
N PRO A 83 10.90 5.51 -4.61
CA PRO A 83 10.39 6.14 -5.82
C PRO A 83 11.50 6.67 -6.74
N PHE A 84 12.51 7.32 -6.16
CA PHE A 84 13.63 7.87 -6.92
C PHE A 84 14.39 6.79 -7.69
N MET A 85 14.76 5.68 -7.02
CA MET A 85 15.44 4.55 -7.66
C MET A 85 14.61 3.97 -8.82
N LYS A 86 13.31 3.75 -8.61
CA LYS A 86 12.42 3.20 -9.63
C LYS A 86 12.33 4.08 -10.88
N ILE A 87 12.32 5.40 -10.70
CA ILE A 87 12.23 6.34 -11.83
C ILE A 87 13.55 6.55 -12.53
N SER A 88 14.67 6.40 -11.83
CA SER A 88 15.98 6.41 -12.47
C SER A 88 16.17 5.25 -13.47
N GLU A 89 15.40 4.18 -13.32
CA GLU A 89 15.41 3.03 -14.25
C GLU A 89 14.48 3.25 -15.47
N ILE A 90 13.68 4.32 -15.49
CA ILE A 90 12.78 4.64 -16.60
C ILE A 90 13.52 5.48 -17.63
N ASP A 91 13.21 5.22 -18.90
CA ASP A 91 13.67 6.07 -20.00
C ASP A 91 13.23 7.54 -19.82
N ALA A 92 14.17 8.46 -20.05
CA ALA A 92 13.95 9.89 -19.81
C ALA A 92 12.81 10.50 -20.66
N ASP A 93 12.51 9.94 -21.82
CA ASP A 93 11.40 10.34 -22.70
C ASP A 93 10.02 10.05 -22.09
N LYS A 94 9.94 9.09 -21.17
CA LYS A 94 8.71 8.72 -20.47
C LYS A 94 8.41 9.61 -19.28
N VAL A 95 9.38 10.40 -18.81
CA VAL A 95 9.23 11.24 -17.61
C VAL A 95 9.14 12.71 -18.00
N ARG A 96 8.09 13.39 -17.54
CA ARG A 96 7.89 14.82 -17.75
C ARG A 96 7.74 15.54 -16.42
N PHE A 97 8.44 16.64 -16.23
CA PHE A 97 8.25 17.52 -15.08
C PHE A 97 6.98 18.35 -15.23
N MET A 98 6.19 18.42 -14.17
CA MET A 98 4.95 19.18 -14.12
C MET A 98 5.19 20.54 -13.45
N PRO A 99 4.63 21.63 -13.99
CA PRO A 99 4.85 22.98 -13.46
C PRO A 99 4.15 23.21 -12.12
N ASN A 100 3.02 22.55 -11.88
CA ASN A 100 2.22 22.72 -10.67
C ASN A 100 2.47 21.56 -9.68
N SER A 101 2.11 21.80 -8.42
CA SER A 101 2.16 20.77 -7.38
C SER A 101 1.14 19.66 -7.65
N LEU A 102 1.38 18.48 -7.09
CA LEU A 102 0.48 17.33 -7.22
C LEU A 102 -0.97 17.64 -6.82
N GLY A 103 -1.18 18.52 -5.83
CA GLY A 103 -2.52 18.90 -5.35
C GLY A 103 -3.35 19.62 -6.40
N HIS A 104 -2.73 20.40 -7.30
CA HIS A 104 -3.43 21.04 -8.42
C HIS A 104 -4.08 20.01 -9.36
N TYR A 105 -3.46 18.84 -9.47
CA TYR A 105 -3.88 17.76 -10.34
C TYR A 105 -4.83 16.77 -9.66
N ALA A 106 -5.20 16.98 -8.40
CA ALA A 106 -6.11 16.13 -7.67
C ALA A 106 -7.59 16.37 -8.05
N PHE A 107 -7.93 17.59 -8.45
CA PHE A 107 -9.32 17.97 -8.73
C PHE A 107 -9.86 17.23 -9.96
N GLY A 108 -10.96 16.50 -9.79
CA GLY A 108 -11.59 15.73 -10.89
C GLY A 108 -10.86 14.43 -11.28
N HIS A 109 -9.81 14.04 -10.55
CA HIS A 109 -9.04 12.83 -10.82
C HIS A 109 -9.01 11.91 -9.59
N THR A 110 -9.24 10.62 -9.82
CA THR A 110 -9.16 9.61 -8.76
C THR A 110 -7.70 9.32 -8.45
N ARG A 111 -7.34 9.35 -7.17
CA ARG A 111 -6.02 8.90 -6.70
C ARG A 111 -5.93 7.39 -6.87
N ILE A 112 -4.85 6.95 -7.48
CA ILE A 112 -4.58 5.55 -7.79
C ILE A 112 -3.21 5.15 -7.22
N VAL A 113 -3.03 3.85 -7.01
CA VAL A 113 -1.74 3.25 -6.66
C VAL A 113 -1.38 2.27 -7.76
N VAL A 114 -0.17 2.36 -8.28
CA VAL A 114 0.33 1.38 -9.25
C VAL A 114 0.52 0.06 -8.53
N THR A 115 -0.07 -1.03 -9.04
CA THR A 115 -0.03 -2.33 -8.36
C THR A 115 1.07 -3.25 -8.91
N SER A 116 1.47 -3.05 -10.16
CA SER A 116 2.39 -3.94 -10.88
C SER A 116 3.45 -3.17 -11.69
N GLY A 117 4.46 -3.91 -12.16
CA GLY A 117 5.57 -3.35 -12.93
C GLY A 117 6.58 -2.55 -12.09
N LEU A 118 7.51 -1.90 -12.78
CA LEU A 118 8.60 -1.13 -12.17
C LEU A 118 8.09 -0.06 -11.18
N LEU A 119 6.94 0.53 -11.50
CA LEU A 119 6.33 1.63 -10.75
C LEU A 119 5.42 1.19 -9.60
N ALA A 120 5.33 -0.12 -9.29
CA ALA A 120 4.45 -0.62 -8.23
C ALA A 120 4.67 0.09 -6.89
N GLY A 121 3.59 0.45 -6.21
CA GLY A 121 3.59 1.21 -4.96
C GLY A 121 3.71 2.73 -5.13
N LEU A 122 3.84 3.26 -6.35
CA LEU A 122 3.72 4.71 -6.57
C LEU A 122 2.26 5.13 -6.57
N GLU A 123 1.98 6.24 -5.90
CA GLU A 123 0.64 6.81 -5.79
C GLU A 123 0.54 8.10 -6.60
N GLY A 124 -0.59 8.35 -7.23
CA GLY A 124 -0.77 9.55 -8.04
C GLY A 124 -2.14 9.65 -8.70
N TYR A 125 -2.22 10.44 -9.76
CA TYR A 125 -3.44 10.68 -10.51
C TYR A 125 -3.23 10.34 -11.98
N ILE A 126 -4.22 9.69 -12.61
CA ILE A 126 -4.18 9.50 -14.07
C ILE A 126 -4.76 10.72 -14.74
N ILE A 127 -3.92 11.38 -15.53
CA ILE A 127 -4.28 12.58 -16.28
C ILE A 127 -3.95 12.36 -17.75
N ARG A 128 -4.83 12.88 -18.61
CA ARG A 128 -4.55 12.94 -20.05
C ARG A 128 -3.71 14.17 -20.35
N ILE A 129 -2.46 13.94 -20.77
CA ILE A 129 -1.53 14.98 -21.21
C ILE A 129 -1.15 14.67 -22.65
N ALA A 130 -1.32 15.64 -23.57
CA ALA A 130 -1.05 15.45 -24.99
C ALA A 130 -1.74 14.21 -25.59
N ARG A 131 -3.00 13.97 -25.22
CA ARG A 131 -3.84 12.82 -25.61
C ARG A 131 -3.41 11.45 -25.06
N GLU A 132 -2.35 11.39 -24.27
CA GLU A 132 -1.87 10.16 -23.60
C GLU A 132 -2.23 10.15 -22.12
N LYS A 133 -2.57 8.98 -21.58
CA LYS A 133 -2.73 8.80 -20.13
C LYS A 133 -1.36 8.72 -19.48
N ARG A 134 -1.15 9.54 -18.45
CA ARG A 134 0.10 9.58 -17.67
C ARG A 134 -0.22 9.56 -16.18
N LEU A 135 0.63 8.88 -15.40
CA LEU A 135 0.57 8.94 -13.93
C LEU A 135 1.28 10.20 -13.48
N VAL A 136 0.53 11.12 -12.89
CA VAL A 136 1.07 12.29 -12.21
C VAL A 136 1.29 11.95 -10.74
N THR A 137 2.54 11.96 -10.30
CA THR A 137 2.95 11.62 -8.92
C THR A 137 3.92 12.66 -8.37
N SER A 138 4.13 12.66 -7.05
CA SER A 138 5.06 13.55 -6.37
C SER A 138 6.24 12.78 -5.80
N ILE A 139 7.45 13.30 -6.01
CA ILE A 139 8.69 12.73 -5.50
C ILE A 139 9.55 13.85 -4.94
N GLY A 140 9.83 13.75 -3.63
CA GLY A 140 10.40 14.84 -2.89
C GLY A 140 9.51 16.08 -2.99
N ASN A 141 10.05 17.15 -3.57
CA ASN A 141 9.36 18.41 -3.82
C ASN A 141 8.91 18.60 -5.28
N MET A 142 9.11 17.59 -6.14
CA MET A 142 8.80 17.68 -7.57
C MET A 142 7.51 16.94 -7.89
N THR A 143 6.81 17.42 -8.91
CA THR A 143 5.67 16.73 -9.51
C THR A 143 6.07 16.27 -10.90
N ILE A 144 5.85 14.99 -11.20
CA ILE A 144 6.24 14.39 -12.47
C ILE A 144 5.07 13.63 -13.08
N ALA A 145 5.05 13.53 -14.40
CA ALA A 145 4.13 12.74 -15.19
C ALA A 145 4.89 11.63 -15.90
N ILE A 146 4.48 10.40 -15.69
CA ILE A 146 5.12 9.21 -16.26
C ILE A 146 4.21 8.59 -17.33
N SER A 147 4.72 8.38 -18.53
CA SER A 147 4.01 7.77 -19.66
C SER A 147 4.25 6.25 -19.73
N GLY A 148 3.50 5.58 -20.62
CA GLY A 148 3.66 4.14 -20.85
C GLY A 148 3.01 3.24 -19.80
N ILE A 149 2.09 3.77 -19.01
CA ILE A 149 1.41 2.99 -17.97
C ILE A 149 0.10 2.45 -18.53
N ASN A 150 0.00 1.13 -18.64
CA ASN A 150 -1.17 0.47 -19.22
C ASN A 150 -2.32 0.42 -18.21
N LYS A 151 -3.57 0.30 -18.69
CA LYS A 151 -4.72 0.09 -17.81
C LYS A 151 -4.57 -1.19 -16.98
N GLU A 152 -3.96 -2.24 -17.52
CA GLU A 152 -3.71 -3.52 -16.82
C GLU A 152 -2.81 -3.40 -15.57
N SER A 153 -2.15 -2.26 -15.37
CA SER A 153 -1.39 -1.94 -14.14
C SER A 153 -2.24 -1.21 -13.07
N PHE A 154 -3.54 -1.08 -13.31
CA PHE A 154 -4.52 -0.47 -12.41
C PHE A 154 -5.85 -1.20 -12.52
N GLU A 155 -6.44 -1.58 -11.41
CA GLU A 155 -7.83 -2.02 -11.42
C GLU A 155 -8.66 -1.12 -10.52
N ASN A 156 -9.90 -0.88 -10.96
CA ASN A 156 -10.95 -0.55 -10.01
C ASN A 156 -10.94 -1.67 -8.96
N ALA A 157 -10.91 -1.33 -7.67
CA ALA A 157 -10.84 -2.33 -6.60
C ALA A 157 -11.95 -3.40 -6.74
N GLU A 158 -13.11 -3.03 -7.27
CA GLU A 158 -14.21 -3.95 -7.59
C GLU A 158 -13.87 -4.90 -8.76
N GLU A 159 -13.24 -4.40 -9.83
CA GLU A 159 -12.80 -5.23 -10.97
C GLU A 159 -11.68 -6.20 -10.56
N TYR A 160 -10.75 -5.75 -9.70
CA TYR A 160 -9.67 -6.59 -9.14
C TYR A 160 -10.24 -7.76 -8.33
N VAL A 161 -11.19 -7.47 -7.45
CA VAL A 161 -11.86 -8.51 -6.65
C VAL A 161 -12.52 -9.55 -7.57
N ASN A 162 -13.21 -9.11 -8.62
CA ASN A 162 -13.87 -10.01 -9.56
C ASN A 162 -12.88 -10.87 -10.34
N LEU A 163 -11.81 -10.27 -10.89
CA LEU A 163 -10.77 -11.01 -11.61
C LEU A 163 -10.07 -12.04 -10.71
N ARG A 164 -9.77 -11.67 -9.46
CA ARG A 164 -9.15 -12.60 -8.50
C ARG A 164 -10.08 -13.75 -8.13
N LYS A 165 -11.39 -13.50 -8.02
CA LYS A 165 -12.40 -14.55 -7.81
C LYS A 165 -12.47 -15.52 -8.97
N GLU A 166 -12.47 -15.02 -10.21
CA GLU A 166 -12.44 -15.85 -11.42
C GLU A 166 -11.15 -16.70 -11.48
N GLN A 167 -9.99 -16.09 -11.20
CA GLN A 167 -8.69 -16.78 -11.21
C GLN A 167 -8.57 -17.84 -10.11
N GLN A 168 -9.18 -17.63 -8.95
CA GLN A 168 -9.11 -18.57 -7.84
C GLN A 168 -10.07 -19.75 -8.02
N GLY A 169 -10.93 -19.73 -9.05
CA GLY A 169 -11.96 -20.72 -9.28
C GLY A 169 -12.90 -20.73 -8.09
N GLU A 170 -13.99 -19.98 -8.17
CA GLU A 170 -14.98 -19.81 -7.11
C GLU A 170 -15.27 -21.16 -6.42
N LYS A 171 -14.61 -21.41 -5.28
CA LYS A 171 -15.10 -22.39 -4.31
C LYS A 171 -16.33 -21.72 -3.72
N VAL A 172 -17.43 -21.79 -4.45
CA VAL A 172 -18.76 -21.67 -3.88
C VAL A 172 -18.79 -22.73 -2.81
N PHE A 173 -18.57 -22.34 -1.55
CA PHE A 173 -18.89 -23.21 -0.45
C PHE A 173 -20.38 -23.52 -0.62
N PRO A 174 -20.78 -24.78 -0.81
CA PRO A 174 -22.19 -25.13 -0.87
C PRO A 174 -22.73 -25.06 0.56
N ASN A 175 -22.85 -23.85 1.11
CA ASN A 175 -23.55 -23.66 2.37
C ASN A 175 -25.00 -23.31 2.05
N THR A 176 -25.86 -24.21 2.48
CA THR A 176 -27.31 -24.28 2.37
C THR A 176 -28.04 -23.16 3.13
N ALA A 177 -27.42 -22.00 3.32
CA ALA A 177 -27.99 -20.85 4.00
C ALA A 177 -28.38 -19.78 2.98
N ILE A 178 -29.65 -19.36 3.01
CA ILE A 178 -30.13 -18.22 2.24
C ILE A 178 -29.49 -16.97 2.85
N PHE A 179 -28.38 -16.51 2.28
CA PHE A 179 -27.75 -15.25 2.68
C PHE A 179 -28.73 -14.09 2.44
N THR A 180 -28.76 -13.14 3.37
CA THR A 180 -29.48 -11.87 3.16
C THR A 180 -28.80 -11.06 2.06
N PRO A 181 -29.51 -10.11 1.41
CA PRO A 181 -28.91 -9.20 0.42
C PRO A 181 -27.66 -8.49 0.94
N GLU A 182 -27.66 -8.13 2.22
CA GLU A 182 -26.57 -7.50 2.94
C GLU A 182 -25.36 -8.44 3.05
N GLN A 183 -25.58 -9.70 3.45
CA GLN A 183 -24.53 -10.72 3.55
C GLN A 183 -23.93 -11.10 2.19
N ILE A 184 -24.77 -11.25 1.14
CA ILE A 184 -24.29 -11.50 -0.23
C ILE A 184 -23.34 -10.39 -0.66
N ARG A 185 -23.71 -9.15 -0.38
CA ARG A 185 -22.91 -7.99 -0.78
C ARG A 185 -21.58 -7.92 -0.04
N VAL A 186 -21.58 -8.23 1.25
CA VAL A 186 -20.33 -8.33 2.03
C VAL A 186 -19.46 -9.45 1.50
N ASN A 187 -20.01 -10.66 1.33
CA ASN A 187 -19.28 -11.81 0.77
C ASN A 187 -18.72 -11.51 -0.64
N ASN A 188 -19.40 -10.68 -1.42
CA ASN A 188 -18.92 -10.24 -2.73
C ASN A 188 -17.63 -9.40 -2.64
N CYS A 189 -17.29 -8.81 -1.50
CA CYS A 189 -16.02 -8.11 -1.31
C CYS A 189 -14.84 -9.03 -1.01
N PHE A 190 -15.08 -10.29 -0.61
CA PHE A 190 -14.05 -11.18 -0.09
C PHE A 190 -13.64 -12.29 -1.05
N PHE A 191 -12.36 -12.66 -1.01
CA PHE A 191 -11.74 -13.82 -1.66
C PHE A 191 -10.54 -14.28 -0.83
N GLU A 192 -9.84 -15.35 -1.19
CA GLU A 192 -8.71 -15.86 -0.40
C GLU A 192 -7.44 -15.03 -0.69
N PRO A 193 -6.94 -14.21 0.26
CA PRO A 193 -5.83 -13.30 -0.01
C PRO A 193 -4.50 -14.07 -0.05
N GLN A 194 -3.68 -13.83 -1.07
CA GLN A 194 -2.36 -14.45 -1.25
C GLN A 194 -1.22 -13.46 -1.02
N ASN A 195 -1.51 -12.15 -1.05
CA ASN A 195 -0.52 -11.09 -0.90
C ASN A 195 -1.12 -9.84 -0.26
N ARG A 196 -0.28 -8.84 0.03
CA ARG A 196 -0.72 -7.58 0.65
C ARG A 196 -1.67 -6.76 -0.23
N ILE A 197 -1.56 -6.87 -1.56
CA ILE A 197 -2.43 -6.15 -2.50
C ILE A 197 -3.85 -6.71 -2.43
N ASP A 198 -4.00 -8.04 -2.33
CA ASP A 198 -5.30 -8.69 -2.14
C ASP A 198 -6.01 -8.14 -0.88
N VAL A 199 -5.29 -8.03 0.24
CA VAL A 199 -5.85 -7.52 1.50
C VAL A 199 -6.25 -6.04 1.38
N LEU A 200 -5.43 -5.21 0.70
CA LEU A 200 -5.75 -3.81 0.48
C LEU A 200 -6.95 -3.63 -0.47
N ALA A 201 -7.09 -4.49 -1.48
CA ALA A 201 -8.23 -4.47 -2.39
C ALA A 201 -9.53 -4.85 -1.66
N ILE A 202 -9.49 -5.89 -0.81
CA ILE A 202 -10.61 -6.27 0.06
C ILE A 202 -10.97 -5.11 0.99
N ALA A 203 -9.98 -4.53 1.69
CA ALA A 203 -10.19 -3.38 2.57
C ALA A 203 -10.88 -2.22 1.85
N LYS A 204 -10.45 -1.92 0.63
CA LYS A 204 -11.03 -0.82 -0.17
C LYS A 204 -12.46 -1.12 -0.60
N SER A 205 -12.75 -2.36 -0.99
CA SER A 205 -14.10 -2.79 -1.37
C SER A 205 -15.07 -2.76 -0.18
N LEU A 206 -14.57 -3.00 1.05
CA LEU A 206 -15.33 -2.90 2.29
C LEU A 206 -15.75 -1.47 2.65
N ASP A 207 -15.07 -0.42 2.17
CA ASP A 207 -15.47 0.98 2.41
C ASP A 207 -16.94 1.21 2.03
N LYS A 208 -17.41 0.60 0.93
CA LYS A 208 -18.81 0.70 0.46
C LYS A 208 -19.79 -0.03 1.39
N CYS A 209 -19.34 -1.10 2.02
CA CYS A 209 -20.12 -1.83 3.02
C CYS A 209 -20.22 -1.04 4.32
N ILE A 210 -19.13 -0.43 4.75
CA ILE A 210 -19.07 0.45 5.93
C ILE A 210 -19.98 1.67 5.74
N LEU A 211 -19.87 2.38 4.62
CA LEU A 211 -20.71 3.54 4.30
C LEU A 211 -22.21 3.19 4.28
N GLN A 212 -22.58 2.00 3.81
CA GLN A 212 -23.97 1.55 3.87
C GLN A 212 -24.40 1.25 5.31
N ALA A 213 -23.56 0.60 6.11
CA ALA A 213 -23.89 0.34 7.51
C ALA A 213 -24.13 1.66 8.27
N GLU A 214 -23.31 2.68 8.03
CA GLU A 214 -23.52 4.04 8.56
C GLU A 214 -24.85 4.65 8.08
N SER A 215 -25.18 4.51 6.79
CA SER A 215 -26.48 4.98 6.23
C SER A 215 -27.69 4.25 6.86
N LEU A 216 -27.56 2.95 7.14
CA LEU A 216 -28.59 2.16 7.81
C LEU A 216 -28.77 2.58 9.27
N ILE A 217 -27.68 2.94 9.96
CA ILE A 217 -27.75 3.52 11.31
C ILE A 217 -28.56 4.83 11.28
N MET A 218 -28.29 5.71 10.31
CA MET A 218 -29.03 6.97 10.17
C MET A 218 -30.52 6.73 9.85
N SER A 219 -30.82 5.67 9.10
CA SER A 219 -32.19 5.24 8.77
C SER A 219 -32.86 4.42 9.89
N HIS A 220 -32.21 4.26 11.05
CA HIS A 220 -32.69 3.48 12.20
C HIS A 220 -32.88 1.97 11.92
N GLU A 221 -32.27 1.45 10.85
CA GLU A 221 -32.26 0.03 10.49
C GLU A 221 -31.09 -0.72 11.15
N TYR A 222 -31.04 -0.68 12.48
CA TYR A 222 -29.90 -1.16 13.27
C TYR A 222 -29.58 -2.64 13.07
N VAL A 223 -30.60 -3.49 12.89
CA VAL A 223 -30.41 -4.94 12.71
C VAL A 223 -29.57 -5.23 11.46
N LYS A 224 -29.86 -4.54 10.34
CA LYS A 224 -29.11 -4.71 9.09
C LYS A 224 -27.70 -4.14 9.20
N ALA A 225 -27.51 -3.03 9.91
CA ALA A 225 -26.19 -2.47 10.17
C ALA A 225 -25.32 -3.42 11.00
N ILE A 226 -25.89 -4.05 12.03
CA ILE A 226 -25.24 -5.09 12.84
C ILE A 226 -24.88 -6.29 11.96
N GLU A 227 -25.82 -6.74 11.13
CA GLU A 227 -25.61 -7.88 10.24
C GLU A 227 -24.44 -7.65 9.26
N ILE A 228 -24.35 -6.46 8.65
CA ILE A 228 -23.19 -6.09 7.81
C ILE A 228 -21.90 -6.14 8.63
N ALA A 229 -21.87 -5.55 9.82
CA ALA A 229 -20.66 -5.49 10.64
C ALA A 229 -20.21 -6.88 11.12
N VAL A 230 -21.15 -7.73 11.56
CA VAL A 230 -20.88 -9.12 11.98
C VAL A 230 -20.38 -9.94 10.80
N CYS A 231 -21.04 -9.85 9.64
CA CYS A 231 -20.63 -10.58 8.44
C CYS A 231 -19.23 -10.18 7.97
N ILE A 232 -18.86 -8.90 8.04
CA ILE A 232 -17.49 -8.44 7.71
C ILE A 232 -16.46 -9.09 8.66
N LEU A 233 -16.72 -9.08 9.97
CA LEU A 233 -15.80 -9.65 10.96
C LEU A 233 -15.66 -11.17 10.81
N GLU A 234 -16.77 -11.85 10.53
CA GLU A 234 -16.79 -13.29 10.25
C GLU A 234 -15.97 -13.63 9.00
N GLU A 235 -16.15 -12.91 7.90
CA GLU A 235 -15.39 -13.14 6.66
C GLU A 235 -13.89 -12.82 6.82
N ILE A 236 -13.54 -11.78 7.58
CA ILE A 236 -12.15 -11.52 7.97
C ILE A 236 -11.60 -12.72 8.75
N GLY A 237 -12.33 -13.22 9.75
CA GLY A 237 -11.92 -14.39 10.54
C GLY A 237 -11.71 -15.64 9.69
N CYS A 238 -12.67 -15.93 8.81
CA CYS A 238 -12.67 -17.10 7.93
C CYS A 238 -11.57 -17.07 6.86
N ARG A 239 -11.21 -15.90 6.31
CA ARG A 239 -10.33 -15.85 5.12
C ARG A 239 -8.95 -15.27 5.39
N MET A 240 -8.80 -14.44 6.42
CA MET A 240 -7.52 -13.76 6.71
C MET A 240 -6.72 -14.48 7.80
N PHE A 241 -7.37 -15.35 8.58
CA PHE A 241 -6.77 -15.99 9.75
C PHE A 241 -6.97 -17.51 9.82
N HIS A 242 -7.71 -18.10 8.88
CA HIS A 242 -7.93 -19.54 8.87
C HIS A 242 -6.69 -20.27 8.31
N ASP A 243 -6.32 -21.36 8.98
CA ASP A 243 -5.40 -22.42 8.50
C ASP A 243 -3.88 -22.24 8.70
N GLY A 244 -3.41 -21.58 9.78
CA GLY A 244 -2.01 -21.73 10.25
C GLY A 244 -0.89 -21.33 9.28
N LYS A 245 -1.23 -20.93 8.05
CA LYS A 245 -0.35 -20.42 7.01
C LYS A 245 -0.05 -18.99 7.38
N GLN A 246 1.00 -18.83 8.16
CA GLN A 246 1.57 -17.56 8.57
C GLN A 246 2.06 -16.80 7.33
N MET A 247 1.15 -16.14 6.62
CA MET A 247 1.39 -15.19 5.53
C MET A 247 2.20 -14.02 6.08
N ARG A 248 3.55 -14.11 6.16
CA ARG A 248 4.50 -13.09 6.71
C ARG A 248 3.79 -11.90 7.39
N VAL A 249 3.19 -12.21 8.55
CA VAL A 249 1.97 -11.52 9.03
C VAL A 249 2.28 -10.12 9.55
N ASP A 250 3.56 -9.84 9.85
CA ASP A 250 3.96 -8.61 10.53
C ASP A 250 3.82 -7.34 9.69
N ARG A 251 3.68 -7.41 8.36
CA ARG A 251 3.43 -6.22 7.51
C ARG A 251 1.98 -6.03 7.08
N ILE A 252 1.09 -6.98 7.40
CA ILE A 252 -0.31 -7.00 6.96
C ILE A 252 -1.26 -6.90 8.17
N LYS A 253 -0.81 -7.30 9.37
CA LYS A 253 -1.54 -7.15 10.65
C LYS A 253 -2.13 -5.76 10.84
N ASP A 254 -1.37 -4.70 10.57
CA ASP A 254 -1.85 -3.33 10.77
C ASP A 254 -3.07 -3.00 9.92
N VAL A 255 -3.10 -3.48 8.67
CA VAL A 255 -4.23 -3.27 7.75
C VAL A 255 -5.44 -4.07 8.19
N ILE A 256 -5.25 -5.34 8.56
CA ILE A 256 -6.33 -6.21 9.04
C ILE A 256 -6.92 -5.67 10.35
N ASN A 257 -6.06 -5.27 11.29
CA ASN A 257 -6.47 -4.64 12.54
C ASN A 257 -7.24 -3.33 12.29
N ALA A 258 -6.79 -2.51 11.33
CA ALA A 258 -7.52 -1.30 10.94
C ALA A 258 -8.91 -1.61 10.38
N MET A 259 -9.05 -2.64 9.54
CA MET A 259 -10.36 -3.11 9.05
C MET A 259 -11.24 -3.54 10.21
N CYS A 260 -10.76 -4.43 11.08
CA CYS A 260 -11.50 -4.91 12.25
C CYS A 260 -11.93 -3.74 13.15
N ASN A 261 -11.03 -2.82 13.47
CA ASN A 261 -11.33 -1.67 14.32
C ASN A 261 -12.39 -0.76 13.69
N ASN A 262 -12.32 -0.50 12.39
CA ASN A 262 -13.34 0.29 11.68
C ASN A 262 -14.71 -0.40 11.72
N THR A 263 -14.76 -1.72 11.53
CA THR A 263 -16.02 -2.48 11.62
C THR A 263 -16.57 -2.54 13.05
N ILE A 264 -15.71 -2.72 14.06
CA ILE A 264 -16.09 -2.72 15.48
C ILE A 264 -16.64 -1.36 15.92
N ARG A 265 -16.13 -0.25 15.34
CA ARG A 265 -16.67 1.10 15.58
C ARG A 265 -18.12 1.22 15.15
N ILE A 266 -18.58 0.52 14.12
CA ILE A 266 -20.00 0.52 13.71
C ILE A 266 -20.86 -0.04 14.86
N LEU A 267 -20.51 -1.21 15.39
CA LEU A 267 -21.22 -1.83 16.51
C LEU A 267 -21.19 -0.94 17.76
N SER A 268 -20.02 -0.38 18.07
CA SER A 268 -19.84 0.53 19.21
C SER A 268 -20.67 1.80 19.07
N THR A 269 -20.79 2.33 17.84
CA THR A 269 -21.62 3.51 17.55
C THR A 269 -23.08 3.21 17.89
N ILE A 270 -23.61 2.06 17.45
CA ILE A 270 -24.99 1.63 17.72
C ILE A 270 -25.25 1.50 19.23
N GLU A 271 -24.30 0.91 19.99
CA GLU A 271 -24.44 0.77 21.45
C GLU A 271 -24.50 2.12 22.20
N THR A 272 -23.77 3.12 21.70
CA THR A 272 -23.69 4.46 22.30
C THR A 272 -24.85 5.39 21.92
N LEU A 273 -25.72 4.99 20.98
CA LEU A 273 -26.84 5.82 20.56
C LEU A 273 -27.87 6.00 21.69
N PRO A 274 -28.33 7.25 21.94
CA PRO A 274 -29.36 7.51 22.94
C PRO A 274 -30.70 6.92 22.49
N GLY A 275 -31.32 6.09 23.33
CA GLY A 275 -32.63 5.49 23.06
C GLY A 275 -32.62 4.15 22.33
N ILE A 276 -31.45 3.52 22.14
CA ILE A 276 -31.36 2.17 21.56
C ILE A 276 -32.01 1.13 22.52
N SER A 277 -32.76 0.17 21.96
CA SER A 277 -33.47 -0.84 22.77
C SER A 277 -32.50 -1.83 23.43
N ALA A 278 -32.92 -2.42 24.56
CA ALA A 278 -32.14 -3.43 25.27
C ALA A 278 -31.90 -4.68 24.40
N GLU A 279 -32.88 -5.06 23.57
CA GLU A 279 -32.82 -6.19 22.64
C GLU A 279 -31.70 -6.02 21.59
N ILE A 280 -31.49 -4.80 21.07
CA ILE A 280 -30.42 -4.52 20.11
C ILE A 280 -29.04 -4.64 20.78
N LYS A 281 -28.91 -4.19 22.02
CA LYS A 281 -27.65 -4.33 22.78
C LYS A 281 -27.33 -5.78 23.07
N GLU A 282 -28.32 -6.54 23.54
CA GLU A 282 -28.19 -7.98 23.81
C GLU A 282 -27.80 -8.75 22.54
N ARG A 283 -28.36 -8.38 21.39
CA ARG A 283 -27.97 -8.95 20.10
C ARG A 283 -26.51 -8.67 19.75
N ILE A 284 -26.03 -7.43 19.90
CA ILE A 284 -24.62 -7.08 19.65
C ILE A 284 -23.70 -7.88 20.57
N ASP A 285 -24.05 -8.01 21.85
CA ASP A 285 -23.26 -8.77 22.83
C ASP A 285 -23.21 -10.27 22.48
N THR A 286 -24.36 -10.85 22.10
CA THR A 286 -24.45 -12.26 21.68
C THR A 286 -23.60 -12.53 20.44
N GLU A 287 -23.69 -11.68 19.41
CA GLU A 287 -22.89 -11.82 18.18
C GLU A 287 -21.40 -11.64 18.44
N ARG A 288 -21.01 -10.68 19.30
CA ARG A 288 -19.60 -10.51 19.70
C ARG A 288 -19.06 -11.74 20.42
N GLN A 289 -19.82 -12.32 21.35
CA GLN A 289 -19.42 -13.54 22.05
C GLN A 289 -19.26 -14.71 21.07
N SER A 290 -20.21 -14.88 20.15
CA SER A 290 -20.14 -15.89 19.08
C SER A 290 -18.88 -15.72 18.22
N LEU A 291 -18.61 -14.50 17.75
CA LEU A 291 -17.42 -14.18 16.95
C LEU A 291 -16.13 -14.41 17.73
N PHE A 292 -16.07 -14.04 19.01
CA PHE A 292 -14.89 -14.26 19.83
C PHE A 292 -14.59 -15.74 20.03
N ILE A 293 -15.61 -16.57 20.25
CA ILE A 293 -15.45 -18.03 20.39
C ILE A 293 -14.93 -18.63 19.08
N ARG A 294 -15.50 -18.23 17.93
CA ARG A 294 -15.14 -18.77 16.62
C ARG A 294 -13.79 -18.24 16.12
N PHE A 295 -13.44 -17.01 16.46
CA PHE A 295 -12.26 -16.30 15.98
C PHE A 295 -11.54 -15.54 17.11
N PRO A 296 -10.82 -16.25 18.00
CA PRO A 296 -10.21 -15.65 19.21
C PRO A 296 -9.12 -14.59 18.93
N PHE A 297 -8.63 -14.52 17.70
CA PHE A 297 -7.60 -13.59 17.26
C PHE A 297 -8.14 -12.24 16.79
N LEU A 298 -9.46 -12.09 16.64
CA LEU A 298 -10.06 -10.80 16.31
C LEU A 298 -9.92 -9.85 17.51
N PRO A 299 -9.69 -8.54 17.30
CA PRO A 299 -9.53 -7.56 18.37
C PRO A 299 -10.88 -7.17 19.01
N LEU A 300 -11.67 -8.17 19.41
CA LEU A 300 -12.95 -8.01 20.07
C LEU A 300 -12.74 -7.96 21.59
N SER A 301 -13.31 -6.95 22.24
CA SER A 301 -13.41 -6.90 23.71
C SER A 301 -14.76 -7.46 24.14
N ILE A 302 -14.76 -8.48 24.99
CA ILE A 302 -15.97 -8.97 25.66
C ILE A 302 -16.11 -8.22 26.98
N LYS A 303 -17.34 -7.84 27.33
CA LYS A 303 -17.70 -7.29 28.64
C LYS A 303 -17.95 -8.39 29.65
#